data_AF-A0A2P7YRF7-F1
#
_entry.id   AF-A0A2P7YRF7-F1
#
_cell.length_a   1.000
_cell.length_b   1.000
_cell.length_c   1.000
_cell.angle_alpha   90.00
_cell.angle_beta   90.00
_cell.angle_gamma   90.00
#
_symmetry.space_group_name_H-M   'P 1'
#
loop_
_entity.id
_entity.type
_entity.pdbx_description
1 polymer ?
#
loop_
_entity_poly.entity_id
_entity_poly.type
_entity_poly.pdbx_seq_one_letter_code
_entity_poly.pdbx_strand_id
1 'polypeptide(L)'
;MILELHVWGDKEISIIEPECVAAAWLLSIHLVPQKVQFKIVKSNNTNLAESERLPLLIAPWADSYRKVEGFTEIADYISTQYPLDSTKFVPDGKLTSKDQLVNSCLQSYIKKSLHNVHQYNLYVNTKNYENYTRKLFLHYLPFPMMYNQPLKFHRDACEQVKLIGLGNNKSSFFSFGGGDEDDVGDTELVNDDEEESTEVPISALHEKVLLAKSKDKSLMREARNSFKCIALFHSYIKHTIKLFEELNPSLPVEYAHLFKAKKVSSSELLLYAYIYAITFSELPDQSLTDHMKAEFPAFSTFATTITTALQGNVKAEHTRAAKGNEVPSLWNEVGSLVGLILYKEPN
;
A
#
# COMPACT_ATOMS: atom_id res chain seq x y z
N MET A 1 -28.11 -11.64 -2.83
CA MET A 1 -27.17 -10.51 -2.71
C MET A 1 -25.75 -11.06 -2.77
N ILE A 2 -24.80 -10.32 -3.35
CA ILE A 2 -23.44 -10.79 -3.68
C ILE A 2 -22.43 -10.01 -2.82
N LEU A 3 -21.31 -10.63 -2.43
CA LEU A 3 -20.21 -9.93 -1.75
C LEU A 3 -19.50 -8.99 -2.73
N GLU A 4 -19.29 -7.73 -2.34
CA GLU A 4 -18.60 -6.75 -3.19
C GLU A 4 -17.37 -6.19 -2.49
N LEU A 5 -16.19 -6.43 -3.09
CA LEU A 5 -14.91 -5.90 -2.61
C LEU A 5 -14.52 -4.69 -3.45
N HIS A 6 -14.55 -3.51 -2.85
CA HIS A 6 -14.13 -2.26 -3.45
C HIS A 6 -12.62 -2.04 -3.30
N VAL A 7 -11.94 -1.83 -4.42
CA VAL A 7 -10.47 -1.72 -4.50
C VAL A 7 -10.02 -0.60 -5.42
N TRP A 8 -8.74 -0.23 -5.32
CA TRP A 8 -8.04 0.57 -6.32
C TRP A 8 -7.69 -0.24 -7.57
N GLY A 9 -7.89 0.33 -8.76
CA GLY A 9 -7.52 -0.28 -10.03
C GLY A 9 -8.26 0.29 -11.25
N ASP A 10 -7.82 -0.12 -12.44
CA ASP A 10 -8.51 0.14 -13.71
C ASP A 10 -8.64 -1.13 -14.52
N LYS A 11 -7.61 -1.54 -15.27
CA LYS A 11 -7.59 -2.87 -15.93
C LYS A 11 -7.31 -3.95 -14.90
N GLU A 12 -6.22 -3.75 -14.16
CA GLU A 12 -5.76 -4.59 -13.06
C GLU A 12 -5.98 -3.89 -11.72
N ILE A 13 -5.80 -4.65 -10.63
CA ILE A 13 -5.82 -4.10 -9.26
C ILE A 13 -4.54 -3.31 -9.07
N SER A 14 -4.67 -2.08 -8.57
CA SER A 14 -3.55 -1.17 -8.38
C SER A 14 -2.62 -1.62 -7.26
N ILE A 15 -1.33 -1.32 -7.42
CA ILE A 15 -0.31 -1.47 -6.37
C ILE A 15 -0.29 -0.29 -5.38
N ILE A 16 -1.11 0.76 -5.60
CA ILE A 16 -1.24 1.92 -4.70
C ILE A 16 -1.51 1.47 -3.28
N GLU A 17 -2.37 0.48 -3.10
CA GLU A 17 -2.74 -0.03 -1.78
C GLU A 17 -2.55 -1.55 -1.74
N PRO A 18 -1.45 -2.05 -1.16
CA PRO A 18 -1.17 -3.48 -1.09
C PRO A 18 -2.27 -4.28 -0.37
N GLU A 19 -2.98 -3.67 0.58
CA GLU A 19 -4.12 -4.29 1.25
C GLU A 19 -5.25 -4.67 0.26
N CYS A 20 -5.46 -3.87 -0.79
CA CYS A 20 -6.44 -4.19 -1.84
C CYS A 20 -6.07 -5.46 -2.61
N VAL A 21 -4.79 -5.61 -2.94
CA VAL A 21 -4.25 -6.80 -3.63
C VAL A 21 -4.39 -8.03 -2.72
N ALA A 22 -4.02 -7.90 -1.44
CA ALA A 22 -4.15 -8.98 -0.45
C ALA A 22 -5.61 -9.45 -0.30
N ALA A 23 -6.57 -8.51 -0.20
CA ALA A 23 -7.98 -8.81 -0.08
C ALA A 23 -8.53 -9.52 -1.33
N ALA A 24 -8.14 -9.07 -2.53
CA ALA A 24 -8.54 -9.72 -3.77
C ALA A 24 -7.99 -11.14 -3.90
N TRP A 25 -6.73 -11.37 -3.50
CA TRP A 25 -6.15 -12.70 -3.44
C TRP A 25 -6.88 -13.60 -2.46
N LEU A 26 -7.18 -13.11 -1.25
CA LEU A 26 -7.95 -13.83 -0.23
C LEU A 26 -9.28 -14.34 -0.79
N LEU A 27 -10.09 -13.45 -1.36
CA LEU A 27 -11.38 -13.81 -1.94
C LEU A 27 -11.20 -14.86 -3.05
N SER A 28 -10.20 -14.68 -3.91
CA SER A 28 -9.95 -15.60 -5.03
C SER A 28 -9.53 -17.01 -4.57
N ILE A 29 -8.67 -17.13 -3.56
CA ILE A 29 -8.17 -18.45 -3.11
C ILE A 29 -9.12 -19.15 -2.12
N HIS A 30 -9.97 -18.39 -1.43
CA HIS A 30 -10.80 -18.91 -0.35
C HIS A 30 -12.28 -19.04 -0.76
N LEU A 31 -12.85 -18.09 -1.49
CA LEU A 31 -14.28 -18.10 -1.84
C LEU A 31 -14.58 -18.84 -3.15
N VAL A 32 -13.66 -18.84 -4.13
CA VAL A 32 -13.85 -19.55 -5.41
C VAL A 32 -14.02 -21.06 -5.20
N PRO A 33 -13.19 -21.77 -4.40
CA PRO A 33 -13.40 -23.19 -4.15
C PRO A 33 -14.71 -23.49 -3.42
N GLN A 34 -15.23 -22.53 -2.66
CA GLN A 34 -16.49 -22.61 -1.94
C GLN A 34 -17.71 -22.32 -2.82
N LYS A 35 -17.50 -21.90 -4.08
CA LYS A 35 -18.56 -21.46 -5.02
C LYS A 35 -19.40 -20.30 -4.47
N VAL A 36 -18.80 -19.47 -3.61
CA VAL A 36 -19.45 -18.26 -3.09
C VAL A 36 -19.41 -17.19 -4.17
N GLN A 37 -20.53 -16.51 -4.40
CA GLN A 37 -20.61 -15.44 -5.38
C GLN A 37 -20.03 -14.15 -4.78
N PHE A 38 -19.02 -13.60 -5.44
CA PHE A 38 -18.45 -12.29 -5.10
C PHE A 38 -18.06 -11.53 -6.36
N LYS A 39 -17.90 -10.21 -6.20
CA LYS A 39 -17.38 -9.30 -7.22
C LYS A 39 -16.32 -8.38 -6.61
N ILE A 40 -15.21 -8.24 -7.32
CA ILE A 40 -14.17 -7.25 -7.04
C ILE A 40 -14.48 -6.03 -7.92
N VAL A 41 -14.86 -4.94 -7.27
CA VAL A 41 -15.29 -3.69 -7.88
C VAL A 41 -14.12 -2.71 -7.84
N LYS A 42 -13.65 -2.30 -9.02
CA LYS A 42 -12.61 -1.28 -9.14
C LYS A 42 -13.26 0.10 -9.06
N SER A 43 -13.48 0.57 -7.84
CA SER A 43 -14.21 1.83 -7.58
C SER A 43 -13.32 3.04 -7.47
N ASN A 44 -12.08 2.92 -6.97
CA ASN A 44 -11.18 4.06 -6.74
C ASN A 44 -11.79 5.17 -5.86
N ASN A 45 -12.88 4.87 -5.15
CA ASN A 45 -13.68 5.82 -4.41
C ASN A 45 -13.57 5.52 -2.92
N THR A 46 -12.76 6.32 -2.23
CA THR A 46 -12.53 6.25 -0.78
C THR A 46 -13.75 6.66 0.03
N ASN A 47 -14.63 7.51 -0.52
CA ASN A 47 -15.81 8.04 0.17
C ASN A 47 -16.90 6.98 0.42
N LEU A 48 -16.71 5.76 -0.10
CA LEU A 48 -17.56 4.61 0.22
C LEU A 48 -17.29 4.06 1.63
N ALA A 49 -16.05 4.20 2.10
CA ALA A 49 -15.58 3.76 3.40
C ALA A 49 -15.63 4.91 4.41
N GLU A 50 -16.01 4.61 5.64
CA GLU A 50 -16.02 5.57 6.75
C GLU A 50 -14.60 6.00 7.14
N SER A 51 -13.61 5.11 6.98
CA SER A 51 -12.20 5.42 7.17
C SER A 51 -11.54 6.19 6.02
N GLU A 52 -12.28 6.51 4.95
CA GLU A 52 -11.73 7.07 3.70
C GLU A 52 -10.61 6.23 3.07
N ARG A 53 -10.59 4.91 3.34
CA ARG A 53 -9.57 3.99 2.84
C ARG A 53 -10.19 2.76 2.18
N LEU A 54 -9.50 2.26 1.18
CA LEU A 54 -9.76 0.96 0.56
C LEU A 54 -8.68 -0.02 1.06
N PRO A 55 -8.93 -1.33 1.12
CA PRO A 55 -10.11 -2.05 0.64
C PRO A 55 -11.34 -1.95 1.55
N LEU A 56 -12.52 -2.02 0.93
CA LEU A 56 -13.82 -2.09 1.62
C LEU A 56 -14.60 -3.30 1.10
N LEU A 57 -15.05 -4.18 2.00
CA LEU A 57 -15.97 -5.25 1.68
C LEU A 57 -17.40 -4.85 2.08
N ILE A 58 -18.31 -4.87 1.12
CA ILE A 58 -19.75 -4.72 1.32
C ILE A 58 -20.35 -6.12 1.27
N ALA A 59 -20.84 -6.58 2.40
CA ALA A 59 -21.44 -7.90 2.55
C ALA A 59 -22.93 -7.81 2.88
N PRO A 60 -23.75 -8.71 2.32
CA PRO A 60 -25.17 -8.75 2.67
C PRO A 60 -25.34 -9.23 4.12
N TRP A 61 -26.18 -8.52 4.88
CA TRP A 61 -26.47 -8.86 6.28
C TRP A 61 -27.95 -8.68 6.55
N ALA A 62 -28.69 -9.80 6.62
CA ALA A 62 -30.15 -9.81 6.74
C ALA A 62 -30.82 -8.92 5.68
N ASP A 63 -31.41 -7.80 6.10
CA ASP A 63 -32.10 -6.81 5.25
C ASP A 63 -31.23 -5.58 4.91
N SER A 64 -29.99 -5.51 5.41
CA SER A 64 -29.06 -4.40 5.17
C SER A 64 -27.69 -4.87 4.63
N TYR A 65 -26.74 -3.93 4.54
CA TYR A 65 -25.37 -4.21 4.13
C TYR A 65 -24.43 -3.92 5.29
N ARG A 66 -23.53 -4.86 5.54
CA ARG A 66 -22.41 -4.65 6.47
C ARG A 66 -21.19 -4.21 5.68
N LYS A 67 -20.60 -3.09 6.11
CA LYS A 67 -19.30 -2.61 5.64
C LYS A 67 -18.19 -3.16 6.53
N VAL A 68 -17.14 -3.68 5.92
CA VAL A 68 -15.95 -4.19 6.61
C VAL A 68 -14.73 -3.58 5.94
N GLU A 69 -13.94 -2.83 6.70
CA GLU A 69 -12.87 -1.96 6.19
C GLU A 69 -11.48 -2.47 6.57
N GLY A 70 -10.55 -2.40 5.61
CA GLY A 70 -9.17 -2.85 5.80
C GLY A 70 -8.99 -4.37 5.71
N PHE A 71 -7.80 -4.80 5.32
CA PHE A 71 -7.54 -6.22 5.02
C PHE A 71 -7.72 -7.14 6.23
N THR A 72 -7.30 -6.71 7.43
CA THR A 72 -7.34 -7.54 8.65
C THR A 72 -8.78 -7.88 9.03
N GLU A 73 -9.66 -6.88 9.08
CA GLU A 73 -11.08 -7.08 9.40
C GLU A 73 -11.80 -7.88 8.29
N ILE A 74 -11.46 -7.63 7.03
CA ILE A 74 -11.98 -8.41 5.90
C ILE A 74 -11.56 -9.88 6.03
N ALA A 75 -10.30 -10.15 6.38
CA ALA A 75 -9.79 -11.51 6.56
C ALA A 75 -10.49 -12.24 7.70
N ASP A 76 -10.72 -11.56 8.83
CA ASP A 76 -11.45 -12.12 9.97
C ASP A 76 -12.93 -12.39 9.64
N TYR A 77 -13.59 -11.42 8.98
CA TYR A 77 -14.98 -11.57 8.53
C TYR A 77 -15.14 -12.77 7.59
N ILE A 78 -14.29 -12.87 6.57
CA ILE A 78 -14.33 -13.97 5.60
C ILE A 78 -14.04 -15.32 6.27
N SER A 79 -13.05 -15.36 7.17
CA SER A 79 -12.70 -16.57 7.93
C SER A 79 -13.86 -17.07 8.80
N THR A 80 -14.60 -16.14 9.41
CA THR A 80 -15.71 -16.45 10.32
C THR A 80 -16.97 -16.87 9.55
N GLN A 81 -17.30 -16.17 8.47
CA GLN A 81 -18.52 -16.43 7.70
C GLN A 81 -18.39 -17.62 6.74
N TYR A 82 -17.18 -17.95 6.27
CA TYR A 82 -16.95 -18.98 5.26
C TYR A 82 -15.87 -20.00 5.70
N PRO A 83 -16.05 -20.76 6.80
CA PRO A 83 -14.97 -21.49 7.49
C PRO A 83 -14.48 -22.78 6.79
N LEU A 84 -14.43 -22.84 5.45
CA LEU A 84 -14.04 -24.06 4.74
C LEU A 84 -12.51 -24.33 4.79
N ASP A 85 -12.17 -25.44 5.45
CA ASP A 85 -10.78 -25.87 5.67
C ASP A 85 -10.12 -26.53 4.44
N SER A 86 -10.83 -26.81 3.34
CA SER A 86 -10.23 -27.43 2.15
C SER A 86 -9.54 -26.44 1.20
N THR A 87 -9.56 -25.15 1.53
CA THR A 87 -8.99 -24.08 0.69
C THR A 87 -7.48 -23.93 0.88
N LYS A 88 -6.84 -23.14 -0.01
CA LYS A 88 -5.42 -22.78 0.07
C LYS A 88 -5.12 -21.73 1.15
N PHE A 89 -6.16 -21.20 1.80
CA PHE A 89 -6.04 -20.22 2.88
C PHE A 89 -6.18 -20.91 4.24
N VAL A 90 -5.46 -20.44 5.25
CA VAL A 90 -5.64 -20.85 6.65
C VAL A 90 -6.38 -19.76 7.40
N PRO A 91 -7.64 -19.98 7.80
CA PRO A 91 -8.34 -19.08 8.70
C PRO A 91 -7.58 -18.94 10.03
N ASP A 92 -7.53 -17.72 10.57
CA ASP A 92 -6.78 -17.41 11.79
C ASP A 92 -7.26 -18.26 12.98
N GLY A 93 -8.57 -18.52 13.07
CA GLY A 93 -9.16 -19.40 14.09
C GLY A 93 -8.68 -20.88 14.06
N LYS A 94 -8.00 -21.30 12.98
CA LYS A 94 -7.47 -22.67 12.80
C LYS A 94 -5.97 -22.79 13.05
N LEU A 95 -5.32 -21.69 13.40
CA LEU A 95 -3.94 -21.66 13.87
C LEU A 95 -3.90 -22.01 15.36
N THR A 96 -2.74 -22.50 15.85
CA THR A 96 -2.56 -22.69 17.29
C THR A 96 -2.55 -21.33 17.99
N SER A 97 -2.84 -21.27 19.30
CA SER A 97 -2.85 -19.99 20.03
C SER A 97 -1.51 -19.23 19.93
N LYS A 98 -0.39 -19.96 19.87
CA LYS A 98 0.93 -19.36 19.63
C LYS A 98 1.02 -18.77 18.22
N ASP A 99 0.61 -19.53 17.20
CA ASP A 99 0.68 -19.09 15.81
C ASP A 99 -0.29 -17.93 15.52
N GLN A 100 -1.44 -17.88 16.19
CA GLN A 100 -2.37 -16.74 16.12
C GLN A 100 -1.72 -15.44 16.60
N LEU A 101 -1.01 -15.49 17.74
CA LEU A 101 -0.28 -14.34 18.26
C LEU A 101 0.83 -13.91 17.31
N VAL A 102 1.58 -14.87 16.78
CA VAL A 102 2.63 -14.59 15.78
C VAL A 102 2.03 -13.97 14.51
N ASN A 103 0.92 -14.51 14.01
CA ASN A 103 0.22 -14.01 12.83
C ASN A 103 -0.26 -12.57 13.03
N SER A 104 -0.89 -12.26 14.16
CA SER A 104 -1.33 -10.90 14.50
C SER A 104 -0.15 -9.93 14.67
N CYS A 105 0.92 -10.37 15.34
CA CYS A 105 2.13 -9.59 15.50
C CYS A 105 2.79 -9.27 14.16
N LEU A 106 2.87 -10.27 13.27
CA LEU A 106 3.43 -10.11 11.94
C LEU A 106 2.59 -9.17 11.08
N GLN A 107 1.25 -9.25 11.12
CA GLN A 107 0.39 -8.27 10.44
C GLN A 107 0.68 -6.85 10.92
N SER A 108 0.72 -6.63 12.24
CA SER A 108 1.03 -5.31 12.81
C SER A 108 2.42 -4.82 12.41
N TYR A 109 3.40 -5.73 12.45
CA TYR A 109 4.76 -5.46 12.02
C TYR A 109 4.83 -5.04 10.55
N ILE A 110 4.18 -5.78 9.64
CA ILE A 110 4.14 -5.48 8.20
C ILE A 110 3.51 -4.11 7.95
N LYS A 111 2.36 -3.82 8.57
CA LYS A 111 1.67 -2.53 8.45
C LYS A 111 2.50 -1.35 8.97
N LYS A 112 3.39 -1.57 9.94
CA LYS A 112 4.27 -0.52 10.47
C LYS A 112 5.61 -0.42 9.76
N SER A 113 6.11 -1.51 9.18
CA SER A 113 7.46 -1.57 8.59
C SER A 113 7.41 -1.43 7.07
N LEU A 114 6.83 -2.42 6.39
CA LEU A 114 6.76 -2.49 4.94
C LEU A 114 5.84 -1.43 4.34
N HIS A 115 4.79 -1.02 5.04
CA HIS A 115 3.95 0.10 4.58
C HIS A 115 4.79 1.35 4.35
N ASN A 116 5.66 1.72 5.29
CA ASN A 116 6.47 2.92 5.16
C ASN A 116 7.53 2.82 4.05
N VAL A 117 8.08 1.63 3.82
CA VAL A 117 8.97 1.37 2.67
C VAL A 117 8.19 1.55 1.36
N HIS A 118 6.98 1.00 1.29
CA HIS A 118 6.10 1.11 0.14
C HIS A 118 5.67 2.57 -0.12
N GLN A 119 5.31 3.33 0.93
CA GLN A 119 5.00 4.76 0.83
C GLN A 119 6.18 5.57 0.30
N TYR A 120 7.39 5.31 0.82
CA TYR A 120 8.60 5.94 0.28
C TYR A 120 8.79 5.59 -1.20
N ASN A 121 8.66 4.31 -1.55
CA ASN A 121 8.93 3.83 -2.90
C ASN A 121 7.95 4.38 -3.94
N LEU A 122 6.67 4.55 -3.61
CA LEU A 122 5.67 5.04 -4.56
C LEU A 122 5.52 6.56 -4.59
N TYR A 123 5.61 7.23 -3.45
CA TYR A 123 5.25 8.64 -3.31
C TYR A 123 6.46 9.55 -3.09
N VAL A 124 7.42 9.14 -2.27
CA VAL A 124 8.57 10.01 -1.90
C VAL A 124 9.73 9.88 -2.89
N ASN A 125 9.90 8.72 -3.51
CA ASN A 125 10.89 8.52 -4.56
C ASN A 125 10.45 9.29 -5.81
N THR A 126 11.15 10.39 -6.10
CA THR A 126 10.85 11.30 -7.22
C THR A 126 10.70 10.57 -8.54
N LYS A 127 11.56 9.58 -8.81
CA LYS A 127 11.53 8.83 -10.08
C LYS A 127 10.26 8.02 -10.23
N ASN A 128 9.82 7.35 -9.17
CA ASN A 128 8.61 6.52 -9.20
C ASN A 128 7.34 7.39 -9.17
N TYR A 129 7.33 8.44 -8.34
CA TYR A 129 6.16 9.29 -8.22
C TYR A 129 5.83 10.03 -9.52
N GLU A 130 6.80 10.74 -10.11
CA GLU A 130 6.55 11.55 -11.32
C GLU A 130 6.33 10.69 -12.56
N ASN A 131 7.02 9.57 -12.69
CA ASN A 131 6.96 8.76 -13.91
C ASN A 131 5.87 7.69 -13.89
N TYR A 132 5.41 7.26 -12.70
CA TYR A 132 4.42 6.19 -12.54
C TYR A 132 3.21 6.64 -11.71
N THR A 133 3.39 6.85 -10.39
CA THR A 133 2.29 6.99 -9.42
C THR A 133 1.36 8.16 -9.73
N ARG A 134 1.90 9.34 -10.02
CA ARG A 134 1.12 10.55 -10.34
C ARG A 134 0.25 10.36 -11.58
N LYS A 135 0.78 9.69 -12.60
CA LYS A 135 0.06 9.40 -13.85
C LYS A 135 -1.02 8.34 -13.65
N LEU A 136 -0.82 7.41 -12.72
CA LEU A 136 -1.78 6.37 -12.40
C LEU A 136 -3.11 6.95 -11.89
N PHE A 137 -3.04 7.98 -11.05
CA PHE A 137 -4.25 8.65 -10.55
C PHE A 137 -5.06 9.37 -11.62
N LEU A 138 -4.43 9.82 -12.72
CA LEU A 138 -5.13 10.40 -13.86
C LEU A 138 -6.11 9.39 -14.51
N HIS A 139 -5.80 8.10 -14.40
CA HIS A 139 -6.65 7.02 -14.93
C HIS A 139 -7.73 6.59 -13.94
N TYR A 140 -7.49 6.74 -12.63
CA TYR A 140 -8.40 6.25 -11.60
C TYR A 140 -9.47 7.26 -11.19
N LEU A 141 -9.16 8.54 -11.27
CA LEU A 141 -10.00 9.62 -10.76
C LEU A 141 -10.47 10.51 -11.91
N PRO A 142 -11.75 10.93 -11.93
CA PRO A 142 -12.22 11.87 -12.94
C PRO A 142 -11.71 13.28 -12.65
N PHE A 143 -11.71 14.10 -13.69
CA PHE A 143 -11.51 15.54 -13.55
C PHE A 143 -12.61 16.16 -12.66
N PRO A 144 -12.29 17.03 -11.69
CA PRO A 144 -10.97 17.61 -11.36
C PRO A 144 -10.21 16.90 -10.23
N MET A 145 -10.73 15.80 -9.68
CA MET A 145 -10.18 15.12 -8.49
C MET A 145 -8.77 14.55 -8.68
N MET A 146 -8.38 14.35 -9.94
CA MET A 146 -7.07 13.85 -10.35
C MET A 146 -5.87 14.71 -9.89
N TYR A 147 -6.09 15.96 -9.45
CA TYR A 147 -5.01 16.83 -8.96
C TYR A 147 -4.89 16.83 -7.43
N ASN A 148 -6.03 16.90 -6.72
CA ASN A 148 -6.03 17.08 -5.28
C ASN A 148 -5.72 15.78 -4.51
N GLN A 149 -6.30 14.66 -4.96
CA GLN A 149 -6.13 13.38 -4.26
C GLN A 149 -4.68 12.88 -4.27
N PRO A 150 -3.92 12.92 -5.40
CA PRO A 150 -2.52 12.51 -5.40
C PRO A 150 -1.65 13.35 -4.46
N LEU A 151 -1.93 14.66 -4.36
CA LEU A 151 -1.23 15.56 -3.45
C LEU A 151 -1.51 15.20 -1.98
N LYS A 152 -2.76 14.88 -1.63
CA LYS A 152 -3.12 14.37 -0.29
C LYS A 152 -2.32 13.11 0.03
N PHE A 153 -2.34 12.11 -0.85
CA PHE A 153 -1.57 10.87 -0.66
C PHE A 153 -0.06 11.10 -0.57
N HIS A 154 0.49 11.99 -1.40
CA HIS A 154 1.91 12.34 -1.37
C HIS A 154 2.30 13.00 -0.04
N ARG A 155 1.48 13.93 0.47
CA ARG A 155 1.71 14.59 1.76
C ARG A 155 1.65 13.59 2.91
N ASP A 156 0.60 12.77 2.94
CA ASP A 156 0.41 11.75 3.98
C ASP A 156 1.59 10.75 3.98
N ALA A 157 2.06 10.33 2.80
CA ALA A 157 3.24 9.47 2.66
C ALA A 157 4.50 10.18 3.16
N CYS A 158 4.72 11.44 2.79
CA CYS A 158 5.84 12.24 3.28
C CYS A 158 5.87 12.32 4.81
N GLU A 159 4.72 12.54 5.46
CA GLU A 159 4.60 12.58 6.91
C GLU A 159 4.93 11.23 7.57
N GLN A 160 4.38 10.14 7.05
CA GLN A 160 4.63 8.80 7.58
C GLN A 160 6.11 8.39 7.47
N VAL A 161 6.72 8.72 6.34
CA VAL A 161 8.10 8.36 6.02
C VAL A 161 9.09 9.21 6.83
N LYS A 162 8.75 10.50 7.10
CA LYS A 162 9.50 11.39 8.02
C LYS A 162 9.65 10.78 9.41
N LEU A 163 8.63 10.09 9.94
CA LEU A 163 8.70 9.45 11.26
C LEU A 163 9.81 8.39 11.37
N ILE A 164 10.21 7.79 10.25
CA ILE A 164 11.28 6.77 10.20
C ILE A 164 12.63 7.38 9.79
N GLY A 165 12.69 8.71 9.64
CA GLY A 165 13.90 9.42 9.24
C GLY A 165 14.28 9.22 7.77
N LEU A 166 13.29 8.82 6.97
CA LEU A 166 13.31 8.84 5.53
C LEU A 166 12.62 10.15 5.08
N GLY A 167 13.20 10.88 4.15
CA GLY A 167 12.62 12.13 3.65
C GLY A 167 13.30 13.39 4.20
N ASN A 168 12.65 14.53 3.99
CA ASN A 168 13.18 15.84 4.31
C ASN A 168 13.01 16.13 5.80
N ASN A 169 13.91 15.59 6.63
CA ASN A 169 13.99 15.99 8.03
C ASN A 169 14.41 17.45 8.08
N LYS A 170 13.46 18.37 8.32
CA LYS A 170 13.78 19.62 9.02
C LYS A 170 14.28 19.18 10.39
N SER A 171 15.59 19.18 10.60
CA SER A 171 16.19 18.95 11.91
C SER A 171 15.98 20.16 12.82
N SER A 172 14.73 20.63 12.93
CA SER A 172 14.37 21.67 13.87
C SER A 172 13.79 20.99 15.11
N PHE A 173 14.67 20.79 16.08
CA PHE A 173 14.40 20.19 17.39
C PHE A 173 13.43 21.04 18.26
N PHE A 174 12.74 22.04 17.68
CA PHE A 174 11.92 23.04 18.36
C PHE A 174 10.54 23.34 17.73
N SER A 175 9.98 22.47 16.88
CA SER A 175 8.60 22.67 16.39
C SER A 175 7.56 22.09 17.35
N PHE A 176 7.37 22.73 18.52
CA PHE A 176 6.26 22.45 19.45
C PHE A 176 5.23 23.60 19.50
N GLY A 177 5.23 24.47 18.50
CA GLY A 177 4.26 25.58 18.38
C GLY A 177 3.40 25.38 17.14
N GLY A 178 2.10 25.26 17.34
CA GLY A 178 1.12 25.16 16.25
C GLY A 178 1.16 26.38 15.33
N GLY A 179 1.24 26.10 14.04
CA GLY A 179 1.11 27.04 12.94
C GLY A 179 1.04 26.25 11.66
N ASP A 180 -0.18 26.02 11.17
CA ASP A 180 -0.44 25.63 9.79
C ASP A 180 0.13 26.74 8.90
N GLU A 181 1.30 26.52 8.32
CA GLU A 181 1.69 27.19 7.08
C GLU A 181 1.69 26.13 5.98
N ASP A 182 0.69 26.29 5.12
CA ASP A 182 0.40 25.50 3.93
C ASP A 182 1.63 25.32 3.05
N ASP A 183 2.20 24.12 3.05
CA ASP A 183 3.08 23.64 1.98
C ASP A 183 2.16 23.19 0.83
N VAL A 184 1.57 24.19 0.15
CA VAL A 184 0.87 24.01 -1.12
C VAL A 184 1.87 23.34 -2.07
N GLY A 185 1.44 22.30 -2.78
CA GLY A 185 2.29 21.59 -3.73
C GLY A 185 2.82 22.53 -4.81
N ASP A 186 3.97 23.12 -4.55
CA ASP A 186 4.66 24.00 -5.48
C ASP A 186 5.32 23.14 -6.54
N THR A 187 4.58 22.97 -7.64
CA THR A 187 5.20 22.77 -8.94
C THR A 187 5.95 24.05 -9.30
N GLU A 188 7.07 24.30 -8.67
CA GLU A 188 8.13 25.18 -9.16
C GLU A 188 9.33 25.05 -8.23
N LEU A 189 10.51 25.05 -8.83
CA LEU A 189 11.76 25.25 -8.12
C LEU A 189 11.61 26.52 -7.28
N VAL A 190 11.49 26.42 -5.96
CA VAL A 190 11.83 27.42 -4.91
C VAL A 190 10.94 27.21 -3.67
N ASN A 191 11.55 26.71 -2.59
CA ASN A 191 11.37 27.11 -1.18
C ASN A 191 11.74 25.94 -0.26
N ASP A 192 13.03 25.72 -0.07
CA ASP A 192 13.53 24.84 1.00
C ASP A 192 14.76 25.52 1.63
N ASP A 193 14.65 26.77 2.11
CA ASP A 193 15.78 27.48 2.74
C ASP A 193 15.33 28.44 3.87
N GLU A 194 15.34 27.93 5.11
CA GLU A 194 15.69 28.76 6.27
C GLU A 194 16.92 28.11 6.91
N GLU A 195 18.13 28.45 6.44
CA GLU A 195 19.36 28.56 7.26
C GLU A 195 20.65 28.83 6.45
N GLU A 196 20.68 28.75 5.12
CA GLU A 196 21.76 29.36 4.32
C GLU A 196 21.24 30.68 3.72
N SER A 197 21.93 31.78 4.03
CA SER A 197 21.69 33.12 3.50
C SER A 197 21.22 33.07 2.05
N THR A 198 20.06 33.68 1.75
CA THR A 198 19.55 33.90 0.39
C THR A 198 20.59 34.68 -0.41
N GLU A 199 21.55 33.96 -1.00
CA GLU A 199 22.52 34.49 -1.94
C GLU A 199 21.75 34.84 -3.21
N VAL A 200 21.25 36.08 -3.26
CA VAL A 200 20.61 36.63 -4.45
C VAL A 200 21.64 36.54 -5.59
N PRO A 201 21.31 35.91 -6.72
CA PRO A 201 22.28 35.67 -7.77
C PRO A 201 22.81 36.98 -8.33
N ILE A 202 24.13 37.16 -8.23
CA ILE A 202 24.81 38.40 -8.65
C ILE A 202 24.91 38.47 -10.19
N SER A 203 24.77 37.34 -10.90
CA SER A 203 24.79 37.26 -12.37
C SER A 203 24.05 36.02 -12.88
N ALA A 204 23.68 36.02 -14.17
CA ALA A 204 23.10 34.84 -14.83
C ALA A 204 24.03 33.61 -14.83
N LEU A 205 25.36 33.80 -14.75
CA LEU A 205 26.31 32.70 -14.57
C LEU A 205 26.22 32.14 -13.14
N HIS A 206 26.15 33.03 -12.15
CA HIS A 206 26.00 32.66 -10.74
C HIS A 206 24.67 31.92 -10.51
N GLU A 207 23.58 32.37 -11.12
CA GLU A 207 22.29 31.68 -11.11
C GLU A 207 22.39 30.24 -11.63
N LYS A 208 23.05 30.03 -12.78
CA LYS A 208 23.27 28.68 -13.32
C LYS A 208 24.08 27.79 -12.38
N VAL A 209 25.10 28.35 -11.72
CA VAL A 209 25.92 27.62 -10.76
C VAL A 209 25.12 27.26 -9.50
N LEU A 210 24.31 28.20 -8.98
CA LEU A 210 23.42 27.94 -7.85
C LEU A 210 22.40 26.84 -8.18
N LEU A 211 21.77 26.89 -9.36
CA LEU A 211 20.84 25.87 -9.82
C LEU A 211 21.50 24.50 -10.03
N ALA A 212 22.75 24.46 -10.50
CA ALA A 212 23.50 23.21 -10.61
C ALA A 212 23.80 22.63 -9.20
N LYS A 213 24.27 23.48 -8.27
CA LYS A 213 24.55 23.08 -6.89
C LYS A 213 23.31 22.58 -6.15
N SER A 214 22.16 23.24 -6.35
CA SER A 214 20.90 22.82 -5.71
C SER A 214 20.40 21.48 -6.26
N LYS A 215 20.50 21.27 -7.58
CA LYS A 215 20.20 19.98 -8.21
C LYS A 215 21.11 18.87 -7.69
N ASP A 216 22.41 19.11 -7.60
CA ASP A 216 23.36 18.13 -7.07
C ASP A 216 23.07 17.81 -5.59
N LYS A 217 22.76 18.81 -4.76
CA LYS A 217 22.36 18.63 -3.35
C LYS A 217 21.10 17.77 -3.24
N SER A 218 20.09 18.04 -4.08
CA SER A 218 18.84 17.25 -4.12
C SER A 218 19.10 15.80 -4.52
N LEU A 219 19.89 15.56 -5.57
CA LEU A 219 20.25 14.21 -6.02
C LEU A 219 21.00 13.42 -4.93
N MET A 220 21.94 14.05 -4.23
CA MET A 220 22.67 13.41 -3.12
C MET A 220 21.75 13.08 -1.94
N ARG A 221 20.77 13.96 -1.65
CA ARG A 221 19.77 13.73 -0.60
C ARG A 221 18.85 12.55 -0.95
N GLU A 222 18.38 12.50 -2.20
CA GLU A 222 17.55 11.40 -2.69
C GLU A 222 18.33 10.08 -2.60
N ALA A 223 19.56 10.03 -3.11
CA ALA A 223 20.41 8.84 -3.02
C ALA A 223 20.63 8.38 -1.57
N ARG A 224 20.92 9.30 -0.64
CA ARG A 224 21.05 8.98 0.78
C ARG A 224 19.76 8.38 1.35
N ASN A 225 18.61 8.94 1.01
CA ASN A 225 17.32 8.43 1.48
C ASN A 225 17.00 7.06 0.86
N SER A 226 17.34 6.84 -0.41
CA SER A 226 17.18 5.53 -1.07
C SER A 226 18.04 4.47 -0.38
N PHE A 227 19.30 4.77 -0.05
CA PHE A 227 20.16 3.83 0.69
C PHE A 227 19.61 3.50 2.09
N LYS A 228 19.11 4.50 2.83
CA LYS A 228 18.46 4.25 4.11
C LYS A 228 17.22 3.36 3.95
N CYS A 229 16.41 3.61 2.92
CA CYS A 229 15.21 2.81 2.65
C CYS A 229 15.60 1.36 2.33
N ILE A 230 16.62 1.14 1.51
CA ILE A 230 17.18 -0.18 1.21
C ILE A 230 17.66 -0.88 2.48
N ALA A 231 18.36 -0.17 3.37
CA ALA A 231 18.85 -0.73 4.64
C ALA A 231 17.70 -1.14 5.59
N LEU A 232 16.65 -0.33 5.66
CA LEU A 232 15.45 -0.64 6.44
C LEU A 232 14.72 -1.86 5.85
N PHE A 233 14.50 -1.85 4.55
CA PHE A 233 13.90 -2.98 3.84
C PHE A 233 14.70 -4.27 4.04
N HIS A 234 16.03 -4.22 3.95
CA HIS A 234 16.91 -5.36 4.25
C HIS A 234 16.67 -5.89 5.66
N SER A 235 16.68 -5.01 6.67
CA SER A 235 16.42 -5.39 8.06
C SER A 235 15.06 -6.07 8.22
N TYR A 236 14.04 -5.55 7.54
CA TYR A 236 12.69 -6.09 7.63
C TYR A 236 12.55 -7.46 7.01
N ILE A 237 13.12 -7.68 5.82
CA ILE A 237 13.13 -9.00 5.16
C ILE A 237 13.95 -10.00 5.98
N LYS A 238 15.12 -9.59 6.47
CA LYS A 238 15.96 -10.42 7.34
C LYS A 238 15.22 -10.85 8.60
N HIS A 239 14.42 -9.96 9.21
CA HIS A 239 13.60 -10.31 10.37
C HIS A 239 12.54 -11.35 10.02
N THR A 240 11.87 -11.22 8.88
CA THR A 240 10.87 -12.20 8.40
C THR A 240 11.50 -13.57 8.12
N ILE A 241 12.69 -13.61 7.52
CA ILE A 241 13.43 -14.87 7.28
C ILE A 241 13.84 -15.50 8.61
N LYS A 242 14.36 -14.71 9.56
CA LYS A 242 14.70 -15.21 10.89
C LYS A 242 13.47 -15.78 11.62
N LEU A 243 12.32 -15.12 11.51
CA LEU A 243 11.06 -15.61 12.07
C LEU A 243 10.68 -16.97 11.45
N PHE A 244 10.88 -17.14 10.14
CA PHE A 244 10.68 -18.43 9.48
C PHE A 244 11.60 -19.52 10.06
N GLU A 245 12.89 -19.23 10.21
CA GLU A 245 13.87 -20.17 10.80
C GLU A 245 13.51 -20.57 12.24
N GLU A 246 13.06 -19.62 13.06
CA GLU A 246 12.66 -19.86 14.45
C GLU A 246 11.38 -20.71 14.57
N LEU A 247 10.43 -20.54 13.64
CA LEU A 247 9.19 -21.32 13.60
C LEU A 247 9.39 -22.71 13.01
N ASN A 248 10.34 -22.86 12.08
CA ASN A 248 10.54 -24.05 11.26
C ASN A 248 11.98 -24.59 11.31
N PRO A 249 12.55 -24.91 12.49
CA PRO A 249 13.96 -25.26 12.64
C PRO A 249 14.36 -26.57 11.96
N SER A 250 13.38 -27.44 11.63
CA SER A 250 13.60 -28.78 11.08
C SER A 250 13.31 -28.89 9.58
N LEU A 251 12.95 -27.80 8.90
CA LEU A 251 12.65 -27.81 7.46
C LEU A 251 13.94 -27.59 6.65
N PRO A 252 14.21 -28.41 5.61
CA PRO A 252 15.45 -28.33 4.82
C PRO A 252 15.40 -27.23 3.73
N VAL A 253 14.46 -26.28 3.84
CA VAL A 253 14.21 -25.25 2.83
C VAL A 253 14.59 -23.90 3.40
N GLU A 254 15.25 -23.05 2.59
CA GLU A 254 15.67 -21.70 3.01
C GLU A 254 14.48 -20.77 3.32
N TYR A 255 13.37 -20.88 2.58
CA TYR A 255 12.15 -20.14 2.87
C TYR A 255 10.90 -20.85 2.33
N ALA A 256 9.81 -20.82 3.09
CA ALA A 256 8.51 -21.33 2.69
C ALA A 256 7.40 -20.60 3.46
N HIS A 257 6.16 -21.11 3.35
CA HIS A 257 5.06 -20.62 4.18
C HIS A 257 5.35 -20.79 5.67
N LEU A 258 5.03 -19.77 6.47
CA LEU A 258 5.40 -19.68 7.89
C LEU A 258 4.73 -20.75 8.74
N PHE A 259 3.41 -20.94 8.57
CA PHE A 259 2.62 -21.79 9.47
C PHE A 259 2.29 -23.16 8.87
N LYS A 260 1.93 -23.21 7.58
CA LYS A 260 1.55 -24.45 6.89
C LYS A 260 2.16 -24.48 5.50
N ALA A 261 2.99 -25.47 5.20
CA ALA A 261 3.77 -25.55 3.96
C ALA A 261 2.99 -25.41 2.64
N LYS A 262 1.67 -25.68 2.62
CA LYS A 262 0.82 -25.62 1.41
C LYS A 262 -0.31 -24.60 1.48
N LYS A 263 -0.39 -23.82 2.56
CA LYS A 263 -1.49 -22.89 2.77
C LYS A 263 -0.97 -21.54 3.26
N VAL A 264 -1.60 -20.49 2.78
CA VAL A 264 -1.23 -19.11 3.10
C VAL A 264 -2.12 -18.60 4.24
N SER A 265 -1.51 -18.01 5.26
CA SER A 265 -2.23 -17.27 6.30
C SER A 265 -2.54 -15.82 5.88
N SER A 266 -3.31 -15.12 6.70
CA SER A 266 -3.63 -13.70 6.51
C SER A 266 -2.38 -12.81 6.55
N SER A 267 -1.46 -13.01 7.50
CA SER A 267 -0.22 -12.23 7.57
C SER A 267 0.69 -12.46 6.36
N GLU A 268 0.77 -13.69 5.86
CA GLU A 268 1.57 -14.03 4.69
C GLU A 268 0.97 -13.45 3.40
N LEU A 269 -0.36 -13.47 3.24
CA LEU A 269 -1.01 -12.79 2.12
C LEU A 269 -0.68 -11.30 2.11
N LEU A 270 -0.75 -10.65 3.27
CA LEU A 270 -0.40 -9.25 3.42
C LEU A 270 1.08 -9.00 3.09
N LEU A 271 1.98 -9.84 3.60
CA LEU A 271 3.41 -9.79 3.30
C LEU A 271 3.65 -9.86 1.80
N TYR A 272 3.12 -10.88 1.12
CA TYR A 272 3.33 -11.07 -0.31
C TYR A 272 2.73 -9.92 -1.13
N ALA A 273 1.65 -9.30 -0.68
CA ALA A 273 1.05 -8.16 -1.36
C ALA A 273 1.95 -6.92 -1.26
N TYR A 274 2.55 -6.65 -0.09
CA TYR A 274 3.53 -5.58 0.05
C TYR A 274 4.79 -5.85 -0.78
N ILE A 275 5.32 -7.08 -0.76
CA ILE A 275 6.49 -7.43 -1.58
C ILE A 275 6.16 -7.25 -3.07
N TYR A 276 5.00 -7.72 -3.52
CA TYR A 276 4.54 -7.55 -4.90
C TYR A 276 4.48 -6.08 -5.32
N ALA A 277 3.91 -5.21 -4.47
CA ALA A 277 3.82 -3.78 -4.74
C ALA A 277 5.18 -3.07 -4.73
N ILE A 278 6.06 -3.43 -3.79
CA ILE A 278 7.41 -2.85 -3.69
C ILE A 278 8.27 -3.27 -4.89
N THR A 279 8.17 -4.53 -5.33
CA THR A 279 8.98 -5.08 -6.43
C THR A 279 8.23 -5.15 -7.75
N PHE A 280 7.27 -4.24 -7.95
CA PHE A 280 6.46 -4.22 -9.17
C PHE A 280 7.33 -3.81 -10.37
N SER A 281 7.32 -4.63 -11.42
CA SER A 281 8.28 -4.51 -12.53
C SER A 281 8.13 -3.25 -13.40
N GLU A 282 6.97 -2.58 -13.36
CA GLU A 282 6.76 -1.35 -14.14
C GLU A 282 7.25 -0.09 -13.41
N LEU A 283 7.72 -0.21 -12.16
CA LEU A 283 8.28 0.92 -11.44
C LEU A 283 9.62 1.37 -12.08
N PRO A 284 9.81 2.67 -12.32
CA PRO A 284 11.04 3.22 -12.90
C PRO A 284 12.31 2.92 -12.10
N ASP A 285 12.25 3.02 -10.77
CA ASP A 285 13.33 2.67 -9.86
C ASP A 285 13.11 1.27 -9.29
N GLN A 286 14.04 0.37 -9.62
CA GLN A 286 14.03 -1.04 -9.23
C GLN A 286 15.09 -1.37 -8.17
N SER A 287 15.70 -0.36 -7.53
CA SER A 287 16.79 -0.57 -6.55
C SER A 287 16.43 -1.53 -5.41
N LEU A 288 15.20 -1.47 -4.89
CA LEU A 288 14.72 -2.41 -3.87
C LEU A 288 14.56 -3.85 -4.42
N THR A 289 14.09 -4.00 -5.65
CA THR A 289 13.97 -5.29 -6.34
C THR A 289 15.34 -5.93 -6.55
N ASP A 290 16.29 -5.15 -7.04
CA ASP A 290 17.65 -5.60 -7.33
C ASP A 290 18.36 -6.01 -6.04
N HIS A 291 18.22 -5.21 -4.98
CA HIS A 291 18.73 -5.54 -3.65
C HIS A 291 18.13 -6.83 -3.09
N MET A 292 16.81 -7.02 -3.22
CA MET A 292 16.14 -8.24 -2.75
C MET A 292 16.65 -9.49 -3.48
N LYS A 293 16.87 -9.39 -4.79
CA LYS A 293 17.39 -10.50 -5.61
C LYS A 293 18.84 -10.83 -5.27
N ALA A 294 19.66 -9.82 -4.97
CA ALA A 294 21.07 -9.99 -4.63
C ALA A 294 21.26 -10.60 -3.23
N GLU A 295 20.61 -10.04 -2.21
CA GLU A 295 20.82 -10.42 -0.81
C GLU A 295 19.96 -11.60 -0.35
N PHE A 296 18.75 -11.75 -0.91
CA PHE A 296 17.77 -12.76 -0.48
C PHE A 296 17.18 -13.55 -1.66
N PRO A 297 18.01 -14.27 -2.44
CA PRO A 297 17.58 -14.90 -3.70
C PRO A 297 16.49 -15.95 -3.53
N ALA A 298 16.54 -16.78 -2.48
CA ALA A 298 15.53 -17.80 -2.23
C ALA A 298 14.18 -17.20 -1.82
N PHE A 299 14.18 -16.21 -0.93
CA PHE A 299 12.99 -15.46 -0.58
C PHE A 299 12.38 -14.77 -1.80
N SER A 300 13.21 -14.10 -2.61
CA SER A 300 12.78 -13.42 -3.83
C SER A 300 12.13 -14.37 -4.84
N THR A 301 12.76 -15.52 -5.08
CA THR A 301 12.24 -16.55 -6.01
C THR A 301 10.94 -17.15 -5.49
N PHE A 302 10.85 -17.43 -4.19
CA PHE A 302 9.63 -17.94 -3.57
C PHE A 302 8.50 -16.91 -3.63
N ALA A 303 8.76 -15.67 -3.22
CA ALA A 303 7.78 -14.59 -3.21
C ALA A 303 7.24 -14.32 -4.62
N THR A 304 8.11 -14.23 -5.64
CA THR A 304 7.69 -14.02 -7.05
C THR A 304 6.87 -15.19 -7.58
N THR A 305 7.21 -16.43 -7.22
CA THR A 305 6.43 -17.62 -7.61
C THR A 305 5.04 -17.60 -7.00
N ILE A 306 4.95 -17.29 -5.71
CA ILE A 306 3.67 -17.23 -4.98
C ILE A 306 2.82 -16.07 -5.46
N THR A 307 3.37 -14.87 -5.61
CA THR A 307 2.61 -13.69 -6.08
C THR A 307 2.09 -13.90 -7.50
N THR A 308 2.89 -14.50 -8.39
CA THR A 308 2.43 -14.87 -9.74
C THR A 308 1.28 -15.87 -9.68
N ALA A 309 1.38 -16.89 -8.83
CA ALA A 309 0.32 -17.88 -8.64
C ALA A 309 -0.95 -17.28 -8.02
N LEU A 310 -0.82 -16.31 -7.11
CA LEU A 310 -1.94 -15.60 -6.48
C LEU A 310 -2.62 -14.66 -7.48
N GLN A 311 -1.85 -13.90 -8.26
CA GLN A 311 -2.36 -13.03 -9.31
C GLN A 311 -3.12 -13.82 -10.38
N GLY A 312 -2.60 -14.98 -10.77
CA GLY A 312 -3.28 -15.89 -11.71
C GLY A 312 -4.64 -16.42 -11.21
N ASN A 313 -4.89 -16.41 -9.90
CA ASN A 313 -6.21 -16.79 -9.36
C ASN A 313 -7.25 -15.66 -9.44
N VAL A 314 -6.82 -14.40 -9.63
CA VAL A 314 -7.72 -13.26 -9.78
C VAL A 314 -8.25 -13.25 -11.21
N LYS A 315 -9.40 -13.86 -11.41
CA LYS A 315 -10.00 -13.98 -12.74
C LYS A 315 -10.87 -12.77 -13.08
N ALA A 316 -10.85 -12.39 -14.36
CA ALA A 316 -11.68 -11.31 -14.90
C ALA A 316 -13.19 -11.51 -14.65
N GLU A 317 -13.67 -12.76 -14.57
CA GLU A 317 -15.08 -13.10 -14.30
C GLU A 317 -15.57 -12.59 -12.93
N HIS A 318 -14.65 -12.46 -11.97
CA HIS A 318 -14.95 -11.93 -10.64
C HIS A 318 -14.72 -10.42 -10.55
N THR A 319 -14.17 -9.77 -11.58
CA THR A 319 -13.92 -8.32 -11.57
C THR A 319 -14.99 -7.55 -12.34
N ARG A 320 -15.34 -6.36 -11.87
CA ARG A 320 -16.19 -5.41 -12.61
C ARG A 320 -15.72 -3.97 -12.43
N ALA A 321 -16.05 -3.12 -13.39
CA ALA A 321 -15.92 -1.67 -13.23
C ALA A 321 -17.00 -1.14 -12.26
N ALA A 322 -16.70 -0.02 -11.61
CA ALA A 322 -17.67 0.70 -10.80
C ALA A 322 -18.78 1.34 -11.64
N LYS A 323 -19.95 1.54 -11.02
CA LYS A 323 -21.13 2.16 -11.63
C LYS A 323 -21.79 3.16 -10.70
N GLY A 324 -22.34 4.23 -11.26
CA GLY A 324 -23.13 5.23 -10.51
C GLY A 324 -22.34 5.84 -9.35
N ASN A 325 -22.89 5.72 -8.15
CA ASN A 325 -22.33 6.31 -6.92
C ASN A 325 -21.00 5.66 -6.47
N GLU A 326 -20.65 4.50 -7.02
CA GLU A 326 -19.35 3.85 -6.76
C GLU A 326 -18.21 4.59 -7.46
N VAL A 327 -18.48 5.30 -8.55
CA VAL A 327 -17.48 6.07 -9.29
C VAL A 327 -17.15 7.34 -8.49
N PRO A 328 -15.86 7.70 -8.31
CA PRO A 328 -15.49 8.91 -7.58
C PRO A 328 -16.11 10.11 -8.29
N SER A 329 -16.65 11.07 -7.54
CA SER A 329 -17.24 12.27 -8.13
C SER A 329 -17.17 13.42 -7.15
N LEU A 330 -17.24 14.65 -7.66
CA LEU A 330 -17.25 15.85 -6.82
C LEU A 330 -18.48 15.88 -5.90
N TRP A 331 -19.60 15.29 -6.34
CA TRP A 331 -20.78 15.08 -5.49
C TRP A 331 -20.47 14.15 -4.31
N ASN A 332 -19.69 13.10 -4.53
CA ASN A 332 -19.28 12.19 -3.45
C ASN A 332 -18.38 12.91 -2.44
N GLU A 333 -17.45 13.73 -2.91
CA GLU A 333 -16.55 14.53 -2.05
C GLU A 333 -17.32 15.56 -1.23
N VAL A 334 -18.13 16.40 -1.88
CA VAL A 334 -18.92 17.43 -1.19
C VAL A 334 -19.93 16.78 -0.26
N GLY A 335 -20.58 15.71 -0.69
CA GLY A 335 -21.54 15.00 0.15
C GLY A 335 -20.90 14.30 1.34
N SER A 336 -19.66 13.81 1.22
CA SER A 336 -18.87 13.30 2.35
C SER A 336 -18.55 14.43 3.34
N LEU A 337 -18.00 15.55 2.85
CA LEU A 337 -17.62 16.72 3.68
C LEU A 337 -18.80 17.35 4.42
N VAL A 338 -19.99 17.39 3.79
CA VAL A 338 -21.21 17.96 4.40
C VAL A 338 -21.96 16.91 5.24
N GLY A 339 -21.48 15.66 5.30
CA GLY A 339 -22.15 14.57 6.02
C GLY A 339 -23.49 14.14 5.41
N LEU A 340 -23.77 14.54 4.17
CA LEU A 340 -24.99 14.22 3.43
C LEU A 340 -24.95 12.82 2.83
N ILE A 341 -23.75 12.33 2.49
CA ILE A 341 -23.53 10.96 2.03
C ILE A 341 -23.13 10.13 3.25
N LEU A 342 -24.09 9.95 4.14
CA LEU A 342 -24.17 8.68 4.84
C LEU A 342 -24.72 7.72 3.80
N TYR A 343 -23.96 6.69 3.42
CA TYR A 343 -24.58 5.49 2.84
C TYR A 343 -25.47 4.89 3.94
N LYS A 344 -26.62 5.52 4.18
CA LYS A 344 -27.68 5.02 5.04
C LYS A 344 -28.10 3.68 4.48
N GLU A 345 -28.16 2.70 5.37
CA GLU A 345 -28.89 1.47 5.13
C GLU A 345 -30.23 1.83 4.47
N PRO A 346 -30.59 1.21 3.34
CA PRO A 346 -31.94 1.41 2.81
C PRO A 346 -32.92 0.88 3.87
N ASN A 347 -33.79 1.77 4.36
CA ASN A 347 -34.94 1.40 5.19
C ASN A 347 -35.86 0.41 4.48
#